data_AF-A0A559V7D1-F1
#
_entry.id   AF-A0A559V7D1-F1
#
_cell.length_a   1.000
_cell.length_b   1.000
_cell.length_c   1.000
_cell.angle_alpha   90.00
_cell.angle_beta   90.00
_cell.angle_gamma   90.00
#
_symmetry.space_group_name_H-M   'P 1'
#
loop_
_entity.id
_entity.type
_entity.pdbx_description
1 polymer ?
#
loop_
_entity_poly.entity_id
_entity_poly.type
_entity_poly.pdbx_seq_one_letter_code
_entity_poly.pdbx_strand_id
1 'polypeptide(L)'
;MIWDDHEAAWQRNLTTVTAFHTEHGHLAIPDHQPGGRFLGIQRTRARDNRLDPDRHTQLAALDPDWTLPRGPDWHRKYHLLRRHIEAGNSPAALHRDTVIGEVKVGSWLHRQLSPWDRLAPAQQALLARLQLTPATPLPPSEPAGGEAAPSFLRAERAIPPALRRALEPPGRCTGMDRGRRRTHHDRHVAAQDPY
;
A
#
# COMPACT_ATOMS: atom_id res chain seq x y z
N MET A 1 39.58 -14.13 -13.60
CA MET A 1 38.98 -13.16 -14.54
C MET A 1 37.89 -12.43 -13.78
N ILE A 2 38.14 -11.20 -13.33
CA ILE A 2 37.17 -10.42 -12.51
C ILE A 2 36.28 -9.52 -13.40
N TRP A 3 36.62 -9.40 -14.69
CA TRP A 3 35.90 -8.56 -15.65
C TRP A 3 34.61 -9.23 -16.18
N ASP A 4 34.64 -10.53 -16.45
CA ASP A 4 33.48 -11.28 -16.95
C ASP A 4 32.34 -11.37 -15.93
N ASP A 5 32.65 -11.37 -14.63
CA ASP A 5 31.65 -11.43 -13.57
C ASP A 5 30.76 -10.19 -13.51
N HIS A 6 31.34 -9.00 -13.77
CA HIS A 6 30.60 -7.75 -13.77
C HIS A 6 29.67 -7.64 -14.97
N GLU A 7 30.12 -8.09 -16.15
CA GLU A 7 29.29 -8.12 -17.34
C GLU A 7 28.18 -9.16 -17.21
N ALA A 8 28.50 -10.36 -16.71
CA ALA A 8 27.48 -11.38 -16.46
C ALA A 8 26.43 -10.92 -15.42
N ALA A 9 26.84 -10.19 -14.38
CA ALA A 9 25.91 -9.59 -13.42
C ALA A 9 25.04 -8.50 -14.05
N TRP A 10 25.61 -7.68 -14.93
CA TRP A 10 24.88 -6.67 -15.67
C TRP A 10 23.80 -7.30 -16.58
N GLN A 11 24.19 -8.31 -17.37
CA GLN A 11 23.26 -9.03 -18.26
C GLN A 11 22.14 -9.73 -17.49
N ARG A 12 22.44 -10.37 -16.34
CA ARG A 12 21.40 -10.96 -15.48
C ARG A 12 20.38 -9.92 -15.02
N ASN A 13 20.85 -8.77 -14.55
CA ASN A 13 19.95 -7.70 -14.11
C ASN A 13 19.14 -7.10 -15.26
N LEU A 14 19.75 -6.90 -16.44
CA LEU A 14 19.04 -6.45 -17.62
C LEU A 14 17.92 -7.41 -18.01
N THR A 15 18.16 -8.72 -17.99
CA THR A 15 17.13 -9.74 -18.25
C THR A 15 15.97 -9.62 -17.26
N THR A 16 16.26 -9.49 -15.96
CA THR A 16 15.24 -9.30 -14.92
C THR A 16 14.41 -8.04 -15.13
N VAL A 17 15.07 -6.91 -15.39
CA VAL A 17 14.43 -5.61 -15.60
C VAL A 17 13.59 -5.61 -16.89
N THR A 18 14.09 -6.26 -17.94
CA THR A 18 13.37 -6.43 -19.22
C THR A 18 12.12 -7.28 -19.05
N ALA A 19 12.20 -8.40 -18.31
CA ALA A 19 11.03 -9.23 -18.02
C ALA A 19 9.95 -8.43 -17.29
N PHE A 20 10.35 -7.65 -16.28
CA PHE A 20 9.43 -6.77 -15.57
C PHE A 20 8.82 -5.70 -16.48
N HIS A 21 9.63 -5.09 -17.36
CA HIS A 21 9.14 -4.10 -18.32
C HIS A 21 8.09 -4.68 -19.26
N THR A 22 8.31 -5.89 -19.76
CA THR A 22 7.36 -6.58 -20.66
C THR A 22 6.03 -6.87 -19.96
N GLU A 23 6.06 -7.22 -18.67
CA GLU A 23 4.84 -7.54 -17.91
C GLU A 23 4.06 -6.28 -17.48
N HIS A 24 4.76 -5.23 -17.05
CA HIS A 24 4.15 -4.06 -16.42
C HIS A 24 4.13 -2.80 -17.28
N GLY A 25 4.94 -2.75 -18.34
CA GLY A 25 5.10 -1.58 -19.22
C GLY A 25 5.82 -0.39 -18.59
N HIS A 26 6.56 -0.61 -17.48
CA HIS A 26 7.31 0.45 -16.79
C HIS A 26 8.47 -0.11 -15.95
N LEU A 27 9.50 0.71 -15.70
CA LEU A 27 10.65 0.32 -14.87
C LEU A 27 10.60 0.76 -13.39
N ALA A 28 9.42 1.08 -12.87
CA ALA A 28 9.24 1.44 -11.46
C ALA A 28 9.24 0.24 -10.50
N ILE A 29 10.32 -0.55 -10.47
CA ILE A 29 10.48 -1.73 -9.61
C ILE A 29 10.79 -1.31 -8.16
N PRO A 30 10.10 -1.85 -7.13
CA PRO A 30 10.44 -1.66 -5.72
C PRO A 30 11.82 -2.21 -5.35
N ASP A 31 12.53 -1.57 -4.43
CA ASP A 31 13.90 -1.95 -4.04
C ASP A 31 14.04 -3.42 -3.56
N HIS A 32 13.03 -3.94 -2.85
CA HIS A 32 13.00 -5.31 -2.33
C HIS A 32 12.68 -6.37 -3.40
N GLN A 33 12.27 -5.97 -4.61
CA GLN A 33 11.97 -6.89 -5.71
C GLN A 33 13.22 -7.05 -6.61
N PRO A 34 13.42 -8.22 -7.25
CA PRO A 34 14.53 -8.43 -8.18
C PRO A 34 14.60 -7.32 -9.26
N GLY A 35 15.80 -6.78 -9.46
CA GLY A 35 16.04 -5.65 -10.38
C GLY A 35 15.79 -4.26 -9.79
N GLY A 36 15.06 -4.15 -8.67
CA GLY A 36 14.73 -2.86 -8.04
C GLY A 36 15.96 -2.14 -7.47
N ARG A 37 16.71 -2.81 -6.60
CA ARG A 37 17.97 -2.28 -6.05
C ARG A 37 19.00 -1.95 -7.12
N PHE A 38 19.08 -2.78 -8.16
CA PHE A 38 19.94 -2.54 -9.32
C PHE A 38 19.59 -1.22 -10.01
N LEU A 39 18.31 -1.00 -10.34
CA LEU A 39 17.84 0.26 -10.93
C LEU A 39 18.05 1.45 -9.99
N GLY A 40 17.84 1.27 -8.68
CA GLY A 40 18.14 2.29 -7.67
C GLY A 40 19.60 2.76 -7.76
N ILE A 41 20.55 1.81 -7.80
CA ILE A 41 21.98 2.10 -7.95
C ILE A 41 22.28 2.78 -9.28
N GLN A 42 21.72 2.31 -10.41
CA GLN A 42 21.97 2.92 -11.72
C GLN A 42 21.41 4.35 -11.80
N ARG A 43 20.25 4.61 -11.19
CA ARG A 43 19.66 5.96 -11.11
C ARG A 43 20.53 6.91 -10.30
N THR A 44 21.09 6.47 -9.17
CA THR A 44 22.04 7.27 -8.39
C THR A 44 23.29 7.56 -9.22
N ARG A 45 23.87 6.55 -9.87
CA ARG A 45 25.05 6.73 -10.73
C ARG A 45 24.78 7.67 -11.91
N ALA A 46 23.60 7.61 -12.52
CA ALA A 46 23.23 8.52 -13.60
C ALA A 46 23.14 9.98 -13.12
N ARG A 47 22.55 10.21 -11.93
CA ARG A 47 22.49 11.55 -11.32
C ARG A 47 23.87 12.10 -10.98
N ASP A 48 24.78 11.22 -10.57
CA ASP A 48 26.16 11.58 -10.25
C ASP A 48 27.08 11.68 -11.49
N ASN A 49 26.55 11.46 -12.71
CA ASN A 49 27.32 11.33 -13.96
C ASN A 49 28.44 10.28 -13.89
N ARG A 50 28.23 9.21 -13.11
CA ARG A 50 29.14 8.07 -12.94
C ARG A 50 28.66 6.80 -13.64
N LEU A 51 27.53 6.89 -14.33
CA LEU A 51 27.03 5.77 -15.12
C LEU A 51 27.74 5.76 -16.47
N ASP A 52 28.20 4.59 -16.86
CA ASP A 52 28.76 4.35 -18.18
C ASP A 52 27.74 4.67 -19.29
N PRO A 53 28.13 5.39 -20.35
CA PRO A 53 27.20 5.83 -21.40
C PRO A 53 26.58 4.67 -22.20
N ASP A 54 27.30 3.57 -22.40
CA ASP A 54 26.75 2.37 -23.05
C ASP A 54 25.65 1.75 -22.17
N ARG A 55 25.89 1.66 -20.86
CA ARG A 55 24.91 1.18 -19.88
C ARG A 55 23.69 2.08 -19.78
N HIS A 56 23.88 3.39 -19.86
CA HIS A 56 22.79 4.35 -19.93
C HIS A 56 21.94 4.12 -21.18
N THR A 57 22.59 3.93 -22.33
CA THR A 57 21.92 3.68 -23.61
C THR A 57 21.10 2.39 -23.58
N GLN A 58 21.64 1.31 -23.00
CA GLN A 58 20.92 0.05 -22.84
C GLN A 58 19.64 0.20 -21.99
N LEU A 59 19.69 0.94 -20.88
CA LEU A 59 18.51 1.20 -20.05
C LEU A 59 17.51 2.14 -20.73
N ALA A 60 17.99 3.17 -21.42
CA ALA A 60 17.15 4.09 -22.17
C ALA A 60 16.46 3.44 -23.38
N ALA A 61 17.08 2.40 -23.96
CA ALA A 61 16.46 1.59 -25.01
C ALA A 61 15.28 0.75 -24.51
N LEU A 62 15.27 0.37 -23.22
CA LEU A 62 14.14 -0.34 -22.60
C LEU A 62 12.99 0.63 -22.29
N ASP A 63 13.30 1.73 -21.60
CA ASP A 63 12.32 2.73 -21.17
C ASP A 63 12.99 4.10 -21.15
N PRO A 64 12.58 5.07 -22.00
CA PRO A 64 13.16 6.42 -22.02
C PRO A 64 13.03 7.15 -20.67
N ASP A 65 12.01 6.83 -19.87
CA ASP A 65 11.71 7.45 -18.59
C ASP A 65 12.31 6.67 -17.39
N TRP A 66 13.20 5.70 -17.62
CA TRP A 66 13.75 4.80 -16.58
C TRP A 66 14.40 5.51 -15.37
N THR A 67 14.86 6.75 -15.55
CA THR A 67 15.50 7.58 -14.50
C THR A 67 14.51 8.01 -13.41
N LEU A 68 13.21 8.00 -13.72
CA LEU A 68 12.09 8.33 -12.82
C LEU A 68 12.38 9.58 -11.97
N PRO A 69 12.32 10.80 -12.56
CA PRO A 69 12.72 12.02 -11.87
C PRO A 69 11.92 12.32 -10.60
N ARG A 70 10.67 11.84 -10.52
CA ARG A 70 9.78 11.96 -9.33
C ARG A 70 9.93 10.80 -8.32
N GLY A 71 10.87 9.89 -8.56
CA GLY A 71 11.10 8.70 -7.77
C GLY A 71 10.22 7.51 -8.16
N PRO A 72 10.62 6.28 -7.77
CA PRO A 72 9.92 5.05 -8.14
C PRO A 72 8.56 4.91 -7.46
N ASP A 73 8.35 5.43 -6.25
CA ASP A 73 7.05 5.37 -5.56
C ASP A 73 5.95 6.13 -6.30
N TRP A 74 6.29 7.30 -6.84
CA TRP A 74 5.35 8.12 -7.60
C TRP A 74 4.88 7.39 -8.86
N HIS A 75 5.83 6.87 -9.65
CA HIS A 75 5.51 6.16 -10.88
C HIS A 75 4.74 4.86 -10.61
N ARG A 76 5.07 4.13 -9.53
CA ARG A 76 4.29 2.95 -9.10
C ARG A 76 2.82 3.29 -8.85
N LYS A 77 2.54 4.37 -8.11
CA LYS A 77 1.16 4.81 -7.85
C LYS A 77 0.44 5.24 -9.12
N TYR A 78 1.15 5.93 -10.01
CA TYR A 78 0.62 6.34 -11.32
C TYR A 78 0.27 5.13 -12.19
N HIS A 79 1.16 4.15 -12.35
CA HIS A 79 0.91 2.97 -13.17
C HIS A 79 -0.15 2.05 -12.58
N LEU A 80 -0.20 1.92 -11.25
CA LEU A 80 -1.26 1.20 -10.55
C LEU A 80 -2.64 1.83 -10.85
N LEU A 81 -2.72 3.16 -10.80
CA LEU A 81 -3.93 3.90 -11.11
C LEU A 81 -4.30 3.79 -12.59
N ARG A 82 -3.33 3.93 -13.49
CA ARG A 82 -3.52 3.76 -14.93
C ARG A 82 -4.10 2.37 -15.24
N ARG A 83 -3.51 1.30 -14.70
CA ARG A 83 -4.02 -0.07 -14.88
C ARG A 83 -5.43 -0.24 -14.33
N HIS A 84 -5.74 0.41 -13.21
CA HIS A 84 -7.09 0.37 -12.63
C HIS A 84 -8.12 1.03 -13.54
N ILE A 85 -7.78 2.17 -14.17
CA ILE A 85 -8.63 2.85 -15.14
C ILE A 85 -8.76 2.02 -16.44
N GLU A 86 -7.65 1.46 -16.93
CA GLU A 86 -7.64 0.57 -18.12
C GLU A 86 -8.46 -0.71 -17.90
N ALA A 87 -8.58 -1.17 -16.65
CA ALA A 87 -9.47 -2.28 -16.28
C ALA A 87 -10.97 -1.91 -16.30
N GLY A 88 -11.33 -0.68 -16.68
CA GLY A 88 -12.71 -0.20 -16.82
C GLY A 88 -13.26 0.55 -15.61
N ASN A 89 -12.43 0.83 -14.59
CA ASN A 89 -12.87 1.61 -13.44
C ASN A 89 -12.86 3.11 -13.77
N SER A 90 -13.92 3.81 -13.35
CA SER A 90 -14.06 5.23 -13.66
C SER A 90 -13.16 6.10 -12.75
N PRO A 91 -12.39 7.05 -13.31
CA PRO A 91 -11.58 7.97 -12.51
C PRO A 91 -12.44 8.89 -11.60
N ALA A 92 -13.70 9.13 -11.96
CA ALA A 92 -14.64 9.90 -11.16
C ALA A 92 -15.14 9.17 -9.90
N ALA A 93 -15.00 7.83 -9.84
CA ALA A 93 -15.38 7.02 -8.68
C ALA A 93 -14.27 6.93 -7.61
N LEU A 94 -13.17 7.65 -7.80
CA LEU A 94 -12.06 7.67 -6.86
C LEU A 94 -12.36 8.65 -5.72
N HIS A 95 -12.20 8.19 -4.48
CA HIS A 95 -12.34 8.97 -3.27
C HIS A 95 -11.00 9.08 -2.54
N ARG A 96 -10.92 9.94 -1.51
CA ARG A 96 -9.70 10.13 -0.70
C ARG A 96 -9.22 8.84 -0.02
N ASP A 97 -10.14 7.95 0.35
CA ASP A 97 -9.81 6.67 1.00
C ASP A 97 -9.69 5.50 0.02
N THR A 98 -9.73 5.74 -1.30
CA THR A 98 -9.58 4.68 -2.29
C THR A 98 -8.23 3.99 -2.13
N VAL A 99 -8.30 2.68 -1.89
CA VAL A 99 -7.17 1.76 -1.86
C VAL A 99 -7.24 0.87 -3.09
N ILE A 100 -6.17 0.83 -3.86
CA ILE A 100 -6.03 -0.09 -5.00
C ILE A 100 -4.96 -1.10 -4.60
N GLY A 101 -5.33 -2.38 -4.48
CA GLY A 101 -4.48 -3.39 -3.86
C GLY A 101 -4.21 -3.06 -2.39
N GLU A 102 -2.97 -2.75 -2.06
CA GLU A 102 -2.54 -2.33 -0.70
C GLU A 102 -2.17 -0.85 -0.60
N VAL A 103 -2.33 -0.09 -1.69
CA VAL A 103 -1.83 1.27 -1.80
C VAL A 103 -2.98 2.27 -1.69
N LYS A 104 -2.91 3.17 -0.70
CA LYS A 104 -3.84 4.32 -0.57
C LYS A 104 -3.60 5.34 -1.68
N VAL A 105 -4.23 5.12 -2.84
CA VAL A 105 -4.08 5.97 -4.03
C VAL A 105 -4.87 7.27 -3.87
N GLY A 106 -6.06 7.23 -3.26
CA GLY A 106 -6.88 8.42 -3.05
C GLY A 106 -6.19 9.53 -2.24
N SER A 107 -5.55 9.16 -1.14
CA SER A 107 -4.82 10.11 -0.29
C SER A 107 -3.58 10.68 -0.98
N TRP A 108 -2.92 9.87 -1.81
CA TRP A 108 -1.81 10.33 -2.65
C TRP A 108 -2.31 11.30 -3.72
N LEU A 109 -3.41 10.99 -4.39
CA LEU A 109 -4.00 11.81 -5.45
C LEU A 109 -4.48 13.16 -4.89
N HIS A 110 -5.13 13.17 -3.74
CA HIS A 110 -5.44 14.42 -3.03
C HIS A 110 -4.18 15.27 -2.81
N ARG A 111 -3.09 14.67 -2.31
CA ARG A 111 -1.82 15.37 -2.10
C ARG A 111 -1.20 15.90 -3.40
N GLN A 112 -1.40 15.21 -4.53
CA GLN A 112 -0.95 15.69 -5.84
C GLN A 112 -1.86 16.79 -6.41
N LEU A 113 -3.17 16.77 -6.14
CA LEU A 113 -4.11 17.76 -6.65
C LEU A 113 -4.11 19.06 -5.82
N SER A 114 -3.80 19.02 -4.52
CA SER A 114 -3.84 20.22 -3.67
C SER A 114 -2.90 21.35 -4.12
N PRO A 115 -1.65 21.10 -4.55
CA PRO A 115 -0.77 22.16 -5.03
C PRO A 115 -0.67 22.18 -6.57
N TRP A 116 -1.77 22.00 -7.32
CA TRP A 116 -1.77 21.81 -8.79
C TRP A 116 -0.84 22.75 -9.56
N ASP A 117 -0.92 24.05 -9.30
CA ASP A 117 -0.14 25.09 -9.99
C ASP A 117 1.37 25.04 -9.70
N ARG A 118 1.77 24.34 -8.62
CA ARG A 118 3.18 24.16 -8.23
C ARG A 118 3.77 22.86 -8.76
N LEU A 119 2.98 21.99 -9.37
CA LEU A 119 3.50 20.76 -9.96
C LEU A 119 4.23 21.04 -11.27
N ALA A 120 5.26 20.23 -11.54
CA ALA A 120 5.96 20.27 -12.81
C ALA A 120 4.98 20.04 -13.98
N PRO A 121 5.09 20.77 -15.10
CA PRO A 121 4.17 20.65 -16.23
C PRO A 121 4.05 19.21 -16.78
N ALA A 122 5.17 18.48 -16.82
CA ALA A 122 5.18 17.07 -17.23
C ALA A 122 4.36 16.18 -16.29
N GLN A 123 4.29 16.51 -15.00
CA GLN A 123 3.48 15.78 -14.04
C GLN A 123 1.99 16.08 -14.21
N GLN A 124 1.62 17.34 -14.44
CA GLN A 124 0.25 17.72 -14.76
C GLN A 124 -0.22 17.01 -16.03
N ALA A 125 0.63 16.95 -17.07
CA ALA A 125 0.32 16.26 -18.31
C ALA A 125 0.09 14.74 -18.12
N LEU A 126 0.84 14.09 -17.25
CA LEU A 126 0.63 12.67 -16.92
C LEU A 126 -0.71 12.44 -16.22
N LEU A 127 -1.06 13.25 -15.22
CA LEU A 127 -2.34 13.14 -14.52
C LEU A 127 -3.53 13.51 -15.42
N ALA A 128 -3.37 14.52 -16.27
CA ALA A 128 -4.39 14.94 -17.23
C ALA A 128 -4.70 13.85 -18.27
N ARG A 129 -3.72 13.03 -18.66
CA ARG A 129 -3.95 11.85 -19.54
C ARG A 129 -4.89 10.82 -18.91
N LEU A 130 -4.94 10.76 -17.58
CA LEU A 130 -5.87 9.91 -16.83
C LEU A 130 -7.20 10.62 -16.52
N GLN A 131 -7.45 11.79 -17.13
CA GLN A 131 -8.59 12.66 -16.85
C GLN A 131 -8.65 13.18 -15.40
N LEU A 132 -7.51 13.18 -14.70
CA LEU A 132 -7.39 13.65 -13.32
C LEU A 132 -6.87 15.08 -13.34
N THR A 133 -7.81 16.03 -13.23
CA THR A 133 -7.54 17.47 -13.17
C THR A 133 -8.20 18.05 -11.91
N PRO A 134 -7.69 19.17 -11.36
CA PRO A 134 -8.30 19.81 -10.18
C PRO A 134 -9.71 20.33 -10.45
N ALA A 135 -10.12 20.46 -11.71
CA ALA A 135 -11.49 20.76 -12.13
C ALA A 135 -12.49 19.65 -11.76
N THR A 136 -11.98 18.43 -11.53
CA THR A 136 -12.73 17.29 -10.99
C THR A 136 -12.17 16.96 -9.60
N PRO A 137 -12.49 17.74 -8.55
CA PRO A 137 -12.01 17.46 -7.21
C PRO A 137 -12.50 16.08 -6.78
N LEU A 138 -11.62 15.29 -6.16
CA LEU A 138 -12.03 14.00 -5.60
C LEU A 138 -13.17 14.25 -4.60
N PRO A 139 -14.31 13.55 -4.72
CA PRO A 139 -15.34 13.64 -3.72
C PRO A 139 -14.74 13.37 -2.33
N PRO A 140 -15.15 14.12 -1.30
CA PRO A 140 -14.81 13.76 0.06
C PRO A 140 -15.19 12.29 0.29
N SER A 141 -14.42 11.56 1.10
CA SER A 141 -14.82 10.22 1.48
C SER A 141 -16.22 10.28 2.06
N GLU A 142 -17.15 9.59 1.44
CA GLU A 142 -18.44 9.37 2.07
C GLU A 142 -18.14 8.60 3.35
N PRO A 143 -18.56 9.09 4.54
CA PRO A 143 -18.56 8.23 5.70
C PRO A 143 -19.45 7.05 5.33
N ALA A 144 -18.85 5.85 5.24
CA ALA A 144 -19.60 4.62 5.10
C ALA A 144 -20.77 4.72 6.08
N GLY A 145 -21.99 4.60 5.57
CA GLY A 145 -23.22 4.66 6.35
C GLY A 145 -23.23 3.57 7.41
N GLY A 146 -22.54 3.83 8.52
CA GLY A 146 -22.69 3.20 9.80
C GLY A 146 -23.50 4.18 10.63
N GLU A 147 -24.71 3.77 10.95
CA GLU A 147 -25.60 4.40 11.91
C GLU A 147 -24.80 5.08 13.03
N ALA A 148 -24.83 6.42 13.02
CA ALA A 148 -24.17 7.24 14.01
C ALA A 148 -24.91 7.09 15.35
N ALA A 149 -24.50 6.12 16.16
CA ALA A 149 -24.74 6.19 17.60
C ALA A 149 -24.04 7.45 18.12
N PRO A 150 -24.72 8.35 18.87
CA PRO A 150 -24.08 9.55 19.37
C PRO A 150 -22.95 9.15 20.31
N SER A 151 -21.74 9.55 19.94
CA SER A 151 -20.56 9.47 20.78
C SER A 151 -20.80 10.37 21.99
N PHE A 152 -21.19 9.77 23.11
CA PHE A 152 -21.23 10.46 24.39
C PHE A 152 -19.80 10.93 24.68
N LEU A 153 -19.60 12.24 24.56
CA LEU A 153 -18.44 12.94 25.09
C LEU A 153 -18.28 12.49 26.54
N ARG A 154 -17.17 11.81 26.81
CA ARG A 154 -16.66 11.51 28.15
C ARG A 154 -16.27 12.84 28.78
N ALA A 155 -17.26 13.57 29.26
CA ALA A 155 -17.08 14.68 30.17
C ALA A 155 -16.89 14.08 31.57
N GLU A 156 -15.65 14.05 32.03
CA GLU A 156 -15.33 13.81 33.43
C GLU A 156 -16.02 14.90 34.27
N ARG A 157 -17.14 14.55 34.89
CA ARG A 157 -17.73 15.35 35.97
C ARG A 157 -17.60 14.59 37.28
N ALA A 158 -16.90 15.22 38.21
CA ALA A 158 -16.81 14.86 39.61
C ALA A 158 -18.20 14.51 40.20
N ILE A 159 -18.25 13.39 40.93
CA ILE A 159 -19.45 12.90 41.62
C ILE A 159 -19.60 13.69 42.94
N PRO A 160 -20.71 14.41 43.18
CA PRO A 160 -20.97 15.04 44.47
C PRO A 160 -21.38 13.97 45.52
N PRO A 161 -20.88 14.04 46.78
CA PRO A 161 -21.05 13.01 47.81
C PRO A 161 -22.41 13.10 48.55
N ALA A 162 -23.53 13.10 47.82
CA ALA A 162 -24.86 13.35 48.40
C ALA A 162 -25.94 12.32 48.05
N LEU A 163 -25.60 11.07 47.74
CA LEU A 163 -26.61 10.00 47.63
C LEU A 163 -26.09 8.64 48.09
N ARG A 164 -25.57 8.60 49.32
CA ARG A 164 -25.16 7.37 50.01
C ARG A 164 -26.12 7.07 51.16
N ARG A 165 -27.42 6.95 50.88
CA ARG A 165 -28.38 6.45 51.89
C ARG A 165 -29.72 6.07 51.26
N ALA A 166 -29.88 4.79 50.91
CA ALA A 166 -31.17 4.10 51.05
C ALA A 166 -31.02 2.60 50.78
N LEU A 167 -31.11 1.83 51.87
CA LEU A 167 -31.86 0.58 51.99
C LEU A 167 -31.21 -0.71 51.47
N GLU A 168 -30.68 -1.41 52.46
CA GLU A 168 -30.32 -2.84 52.50
C GLU A 168 -31.50 -3.80 52.20
N PRO A 169 -31.19 -5.10 51.96
CA PRO A 169 -31.98 -6.01 51.13
C PRO A 169 -33.02 -6.81 51.94
N PRO A 170 -33.82 -7.63 51.25
CA PRO A 170 -33.95 -8.99 51.77
C PRO A 170 -33.98 -10.08 50.70
N GLY A 171 -33.51 -11.27 51.09
CA GLY A 171 -34.17 -12.52 50.71
C GLY A 171 -33.35 -13.51 49.89
N ARG A 172 -32.70 -14.44 50.60
CA ARG A 172 -32.27 -15.74 50.07
C ARG A 172 -33.46 -16.51 49.47
N CYS A 173 -33.25 -17.15 48.33
CA CYS A 173 -33.85 -18.45 48.03
C CYS A 173 -32.77 -19.46 47.67
N THR A 174 -32.64 -20.42 48.56
CA THR A 174 -31.89 -21.67 48.51
C THR A 174 -32.54 -22.64 47.51
N GLY A 175 -31.76 -23.45 46.79
CA GLY A 175 -32.30 -24.73 46.30
C GLY A 175 -31.60 -25.37 45.09
N MET A 176 -30.71 -26.30 45.41
CA MET A 176 -30.44 -27.61 44.75
C MET A 176 -30.07 -27.63 43.26
N ASP A 177 -29.00 -28.27 42.77
CA ASP A 177 -28.24 -29.51 43.09
C ASP A 177 -28.25 -30.40 41.83
N ARG A 178 -27.19 -31.19 41.69
CA ARG A 178 -26.90 -32.24 40.68
C ARG A 178 -26.37 -31.72 39.35
N GLY A 179 -25.27 -32.22 38.80
CA GLY A 179 -24.37 -33.32 39.16
C GLY A 179 -23.52 -33.56 37.90
N ARG A 180 -22.19 -33.41 37.98
CA ARG A 180 -21.19 -34.48 38.08
C ARG A 180 -20.87 -35.23 36.77
N ARG A 181 -19.54 -35.37 36.55
CA ARG A 181 -18.76 -36.28 35.65
C ARG A 181 -18.52 -35.72 34.25
N ARG A 182 -17.30 -35.45 33.76
CA ARG A 182 -15.94 -36.04 33.89
C ARG A 182 -15.81 -37.47 33.33
N THR A 183 -15.20 -37.59 32.15
CA THR A 183 -14.27 -38.63 31.62
C THR A 183 -13.93 -38.21 30.17
N HIS A 184 -12.70 -37.90 29.74
CA HIS A 184 -11.44 -38.67 29.62
C HIS A 184 -11.47 -39.81 28.59
N HIS A 185 -10.87 -39.55 27.41
CA HIS A 185 -10.18 -40.52 26.54
C HIS A 185 -9.45 -39.68 25.47
N ASP A 186 -8.13 -39.46 25.59
CA ASP A 186 -7.06 -40.39 25.23
C ASP A 186 -7.24 -40.99 23.83
N ARG A 187 -6.40 -40.56 22.88
CA ARG A 187 -5.79 -41.50 21.94
C ARG A 187 -4.46 -40.96 21.44
N HIS A 188 -3.41 -41.50 22.04
CA HIS A 188 -2.11 -41.71 21.43
C HIS A 188 -2.24 -42.33 20.02
N VAL A 189 -1.49 -41.79 19.05
CA VAL A 189 -0.88 -42.60 17.99
C VAL A 189 0.58 -42.15 17.85
N ALA A 190 1.47 -43.03 18.28
CA ALA A 190 2.88 -43.05 17.95
C ALA A 190 3.12 -44.13 16.87
N ALA A 191 4.31 -44.08 16.25
CA ALA A 191 4.90 -45.05 15.30
C ALA A 191 4.37 -44.92 13.85
N GLN A 192 5.17 -44.94 12.78
CA GLN A 192 6.53 -45.46 12.56
C GLN A 192 7.05 -44.93 11.20
N ASP A 193 8.34 -44.57 11.13
CA ASP A 193 9.23 -44.52 9.95
C ASP A 193 9.36 -45.93 9.28
N PRO A 194 10.16 -46.13 8.20
CA PRO A 194 10.50 -45.30 7.04
C PRO A 194 10.41 -46.11 5.71
N TYR A 195 10.59 -45.44 4.56
CA TYR A 195 11.34 -45.95 3.39
C TYR A 195 11.74 -44.78 2.49
#